data_AF-A0A9D4Q1F0-F1
#
_entry.id   AF-A0A9D4Q1F0-F1
#
_cell.length_a   1.000
_cell.length_b   1.000
_cell.length_c   1.000
_cell.angle_alpha   90.00
_cell.angle_beta   90.00
_cell.angle_gamma   90.00
#
_symmetry.space_group_name_H-M   'P 1'
#
loop_
_entity.id
_entity.type
_entity.pdbx_description
1 polymer ?
#
loop_
_entity_poly.entity_id
_entity_poly.type
_entity_poly.pdbx_seq_one_letter_code
_entity_poly.pdbx_strand_id
1 'polypeptide(L)'
;MPSFDAFPLEDIRRTFTKIFDFRVRLSQGKLYGLSNLKRWERSYINATDSGITAHFKIDGGPLAVTYTGTVNSIPVDARVKVTIYIPRIELFIYAEE
;
A
#
# COMPACT_ATOMS: atom_id res chain seq x y z
N MET A 1 15.38 -3.09 20.49
CA MET A 1 14.16 -2.88 19.67
C MET A 1 14.62 -2.69 18.23
N PRO A 2 14.34 -3.58 17.27
CA PRO A 2 14.71 -3.30 15.89
C PRO A 2 13.70 -2.31 15.29
N SER A 3 14.23 -1.16 14.92
CA SER A 3 13.54 0.01 14.40
C SER A 3 13.53 0.02 12.86
N PHE A 4 12.70 -0.82 12.22
CA PHE A 4 12.62 -0.89 10.74
C PHE A 4 11.23 -1.13 10.13
N ASP A 5 10.12 -1.08 10.88
CA ASP A 5 8.81 -1.49 10.34
C ASP A 5 7.95 -0.34 9.78
N ALA A 6 8.45 0.89 9.62
CA ALA A 6 7.65 2.00 9.07
C ALA A 6 8.21 2.47 7.72
N PHE A 7 7.58 2.06 6.63
CA PHE A 7 7.87 2.58 5.30
C PHE A 7 7.11 3.90 5.07
N PRO A 8 7.79 5.02 4.76
CA PRO A 8 7.13 6.29 4.53
C PRO A 8 6.28 6.24 3.26
N LEU A 9 5.11 6.86 3.29
CA LEU A 9 4.24 7.01 2.12
C LEU A 9 4.10 8.49 1.77
N GLU A 10 3.89 8.76 0.49
CA GLU A 10 3.65 10.12 -0.02
C GLU A 10 2.35 10.71 0.51
N ASP A 11 2.33 12.04 0.58
CA ASP A 11 1.12 12.79 0.94
C ASP A 11 0.02 12.58 -0.11
N ILE A 12 -1.21 12.36 0.35
CA ILE A 12 -2.38 12.20 -0.52
C ILE A 12 -3.19 13.49 -0.50
N ARG A 13 -3.41 14.06 -1.69
CA ARG A 13 -4.29 15.21 -1.89
C ARG A 13 -5.34 14.86 -2.92
N ARG A 14 -6.60 14.81 -2.49
CA ARG A 14 -7.73 14.49 -3.37
C ARG A 14 -8.89 15.42 -3.09
N THR A 15 -9.53 15.87 -4.16
CA THR A 15 -10.83 16.55 -4.09
C THR A 15 -11.87 15.58 -4.60
N PHE A 16 -12.94 15.41 -3.85
CA PHE A 16 -14.07 14.59 -4.24
C PHE A 16 -15.27 15.52 -4.44
N THR A 17 -15.86 15.42 -5.64
CA THR A 17 -17.03 16.19 -6.01
C THR A 17 -18.22 15.24 -6.05
N LYS A 18 -19.12 15.37 -5.07
CA LYS A 18 -20.44 14.75 -5.09
C LYS A 18 -21.52 15.82 -4.87
N ILE A 19 -22.34 15.70 -3.83
CA ILE A 19 -23.37 16.69 -3.49
C ILE A 19 -22.72 17.97 -2.94
N PHE A 20 -21.58 17.83 -2.26
CA PHE A 20 -20.71 18.93 -1.83
C PHE A 20 -19.26 18.57 -2.14
N ASP A 21 -18.44 19.59 -2.40
CA ASP A 21 -17.00 19.42 -2.60
C ASP A 21 -16.30 19.20 -1.25
N PHE A 22 -15.56 18.11 -1.13
CA PHE A 22 -14.68 17.87 0.01
C PHE A 22 -13.25 17.63 -0.44
N ARG A 23 -12.34 18.37 0.17
CA ARG A 23 -10.89 18.32 -0.03
C ARG A 23 -10.29 17.51 1.12
N VAL A 24 -9.61 16.43 0.77
CA VAL A 24 -8.91 15.56 1.71
C VAL A 24 -7.41 15.76 1.52
N ARG A 25 -6.71 16.04 2.62
CA ARG A 25 -5.26 16.12 2.68
C ARG A 25 -4.78 15.15 3.74
N LEU A 26 -4.12 14.08 3.33
CA LEU A 26 -3.48 13.11 4.22
C LEU A 26 -1.97 13.26 4.11
N SER A 27 -1.31 13.27 5.26
CA SER A 27 0.13 13.49 5.38
C SER A 27 0.74 12.53 6.39
N GLN A 28 2.08 12.49 6.41
CA GLN A 28 2.83 11.64 7.35
C GLN A 28 2.45 10.16 7.23
N GLY A 29 2.21 9.72 6.00
CA GLY A 29 1.84 8.35 5.70
C GLY A 29 2.91 7.37 6.14
N LYS A 30 2.50 6.29 6.82
CA LYS A 30 3.39 5.20 7.25
C LYS A 30 2.73 3.86 6.97
N LEU A 31 3.45 2.99 6.27
CA LEU A 31 3.10 1.59 6.04
C LEU A 31 3.89 0.70 7.01
N TYR A 32 3.18 -0.18 7.69
CA TYR A 32 3.71 -1.13 8.66
C TYR A 32 3.48 -2.57 8.25
N GLY A 33 4.35 -3.46 8.73
CA GLY A 33 4.20 -4.91 8.58
C GLY A 33 4.77 -5.47 7.29
N LEU A 34 5.58 -4.72 6.53
CA LEU A 34 6.26 -5.24 5.33
C LEU A 34 7.12 -6.47 5.64
N SER A 35 7.64 -6.58 6.85
CA SER A 35 8.36 -7.75 7.38
C SER A 35 7.49 -9.02 7.48
N ASN A 36 6.16 -8.89 7.46
CA ASN A 36 5.23 -10.00 7.44
C ASN A 36 5.03 -10.60 6.03
N LEU A 37 5.61 -9.98 4.99
CA LEU A 37 5.54 -10.48 3.63
C LEU A 37 6.55 -11.59 3.40
N LYS A 38 6.12 -12.67 2.77
CA LYS A 38 6.95 -13.81 2.43
C LYS A 38 6.87 -14.11 0.95
N ARG A 39 8.02 -14.43 0.36
CA ARG A 39 8.06 -15.01 -0.99
C ARG A 39 7.51 -16.43 -0.93
N TRP A 40 6.64 -16.78 -1.86
CA TRP A 40 6.12 -18.12 -1.99
C TRP A 40 7.20 -19.08 -2.51
N GLU A 41 7.24 -20.29 -1.96
CA GLU A 41 8.29 -21.29 -2.26
C GLU A 41 8.35 -21.69 -3.74
N ARG A 42 7.20 -21.69 -4.43
CA ARG A 42 7.12 -22.03 -5.86
C ARG A 42 7.38 -20.84 -6.78
N SER A 43 8.02 -19.78 -6.30
CA SER A 43 8.49 -18.70 -7.16
C SER A 43 9.71 -19.18 -7.94
N TYR A 44 9.70 -19.06 -9.27
CA TYR A 44 10.79 -19.55 -10.12
C TYR A 44 11.08 -18.59 -11.27
N ILE A 45 12.29 -18.72 -11.81
CA ILE A 45 12.73 -18.12 -13.05
C ILE A 45 13.24 -19.27 -13.92
N ASN A 46 12.79 -19.34 -15.15
CA ASN A 46 13.25 -20.29 -16.14
C ASN A 46 13.76 -19.53 -17.37
N ALA A 47 14.90 -19.93 -17.90
CA ALA A 47 15.47 -19.38 -19.13
C ALA A 47 15.71 -20.52 -20.11
N THR A 48 15.19 -20.38 -21.32
CA THR A 48 15.24 -21.38 -22.39
C THR A 48 15.68 -20.70 -23.69
N ASP A 49 16.04 -21.50 -24.70
CA ASP A 49 16.37 -20.97 -26.04
C ASP A 49 15.20 -20.20 -26.69
N SER A 50 13.97 -20.40 -26.19
CA SER A 50 12.77 -19.69 -26.64
C SER A 50 12.41 -18.45 -25.82
N GLY A 51 13.18 -18.08 -24.79
CA GLY A 51 12.94 -16.89 -23.96
C GLY A 51 12.99 -17.13 -22.45
N ILE A 52 12.63 -16.09 -21.70
CA ILE A 52 12.63 -16.08 -20.22
C ILE A 52 11.19 -16.12 -19.70
N THR A 53 10.92 -17.03 -18.76
CA THR A 53 9.66 -17.05 -17.99
C THR A 53 9.97 -16.84 -16.51
N ALA A 54 9.31 -15.87 -15.88
CA ALA A 54 9.42 -15.63 -14.45
C ALA A 54 8.04 -15.65 -13.78
N HIS A 55 7.94 -16.37 -12.67
CA HIS A 55 6.73 -16.42 -11.86
C HIS A 55 7.09 -16.20 -10.39
N PHE A 56 6.65 -15.08 -9.83
CA PHE A 56 6.83 -14.77 -8.41
C PHE A 56 5.49 -14.55 -7.74
N LYS A 57 5.35 -15.12 -6.54
CA LYS A 57 4.26 -14.77 -5.63
C LYS A 57 4.85 -14.24 -4.32
N ILE A 58 4.37 -13.09 -3.88
CA ILE A 58 4.59 -12.56 -2.54
C ILE A 58 3.25 -12.57 -1.83
N ASP A 59 3.20 -13.12 -0.63
CA ASP A 59 2.00 -13.23 0.18
C ASP A 59 2.34 -12.96 1.65
N GLY A 60 1.44 -12.32 2.36
CA GLY A 60 1.59 -12.09 3.79
C GLY A 60 0.68 -11.02 4.34
N GLY A 61 0.93 -10.70 5.60
CA GLY A 61 0.11 -9.79 6.39
C GLY A 61 0.15 -10.17 7.87
N PRO A 62 -0.41 -9.32 8.74
CA PRO A 62 -1.15 -8.11 8.41
C PRO A 62 -0.25 -6.92 8.06
N LEU A 63 -0.77 -6.01 7.24
CA LEU A 63 -0.21 -4.68 6.99
C LEU A 63 -1.12 -3.60 7.58
N ALA A 64 -0.55 -2.48 7.98
CA ALA A 64 -1.31 -1.32 8.43
C ALA A 64 -0.76 -0.04 7.80
N VAL A 65 -1.64 0.82 7.32
CA VAL A 65 -1.29 2.14 6.81
C VAL A 65 -1.91 3.19 7.70
N THR A 66 -1.11 4.14 8.17
CA THR A 66 -1.61 5.26 8.98
C THR A 66 -1.31 6.59 8.33
N TYR A 67 -2.27 7.50 8.37
CA TYR A 67 -2.12 8.90 7.98
C TYR A 67 -2.72 9.83 9.04
N THR A 68 -2.20 11.04 9.11
CA THR A 68 -2.83 12.19 9.77
C THR A 68 -3.23 13.20 8.71
N GLY A 69 -4.38 13.86 8.87
CA GLY A 69 -4.84 14.73 7.79
C GLY A 69 -5.98 15.66 8.16
N THR A 70 -6.45 16.38 7.15
CA THR A 70 -7.61 17.25 7.23
C THR A 70 -8.63 16.89 6.15
N VAL A 71 -9.90 17.08 6.49
CA VAL A 71 -11.03 17.04 5.56
C VAL A 71 -11.69 18.41 5.61
N ASN A 72 -11.73 19.09 4.47
CA ASN A 72 -12.22 20.46 4.33
C ASN A 72 -13.34 20.52 3.29
N SER A 73 -14.51 21.01 3.67
CA SER A 73 -15.65 21.35 2.81
C SER A 73 -16.34 22.61 3.35
N ILE A 74 -17.32 23.16 2.63
CA ILE A 74 -18.06 24.35 3.07
C ILE A 74 -18.65 24.16 4.49
N PRO A 75 -19.30 23.02 4.83
CA PRO A 75 -19.81 22.79 6.18
C PRO A 75 -18.83 22.11 7.15
N VAL A 76 -17.70 21.57 6.71
CA VAL A 76 -16.84 20.72 7.56
C VAL A 76 -15.37 21.10 7.45
N ASP A 77 -14.75 21.43 8.57
CA ASP A 77 -13.30 21.47 8.71
C ASP A 77 -12.90 20.56 9.89
N ALA A 78 -12.30 19.42 9.58
CA ALA A 78 -12.00 18.39 10.55
C ALA A 78 -10.58 17.86 10.39
N ARG A 79 -9.92 17.60 11.53
CA ARG A 79 -8.70 16.79 11.59
C ARG A 79 -9.06 15.33 11.71
N VAL A 80 -8.39 14.49 10.93
CA VAL A 80 -8.64 13.05 10.88
C VAL A 80 -7.35 12.25 11.08
N LYS A 81 -7.49 11.11 11.75
CA LYS A 81 -6.47 10.05 11.75
C LYS A 81 -7.05 8.86 11.01
N VAL A 82 -6.40 8.47 9.92
CA VAL A 82 -6.86 7.36 9.09
C VAL A 82 -5.95 6.18 9.33
N THR A 83 -6.53 5.04 9.70
CA THR A 83 -5.82 3.76 9.78
C THR A 83 -6.50 2.79 8.84
N ILE A 84 -5.76 2.30 7.85
CA ILE A 84 -6.22 1.27 6.92
C ILE A 84 -5.54 -0.04 7.33
N TYR A 85 -6.34 -1.05 7.65
CA TYR A 85 -5.85 -2.38 7.99
C TYR A 85 -6.01 -3.30 6.79
N ILE A 86 -4.92 -3.93 6.36
CA ILE A 86 -4.90 -4.86 5.24
C ILE A 86 -4.54 -6.23 5.83
N PRO A 87 -5.52 -7.13 6.03
CA PRO A 87 -5.29 -8.40 6.72
C PRO A 87 -4.32 -9.31 5.96
N ARG A 88 -4.36 -9.26 4.63
CA ARG A 88 -3.50 -10.05 3.74
C ARG A 88 -3.34 -9.32 2.41
N ILE A 89 -2.16 -9.40 1.82
CA ILE A 89 -1.88 -8.97 0.45
C ILE A 89 -1.27 -10.13 -0.32
N GLU A 90 -1.64 -10.26 -1.59
CA GLU A 90 -0.98 -11.16 -2.53
C GLU A 90 -0.53 -10.35 -3.75
N LEU A 91 0.75 -10.46 -4.09
CA LEU A 91 1.33 -9.89 -5.29
C LEU A 91 1.79 -11.03 -6.20
N PHE A 92 1.29 -11.05 -7.43
CA PHE A 92 1.70 -11.98 -8.46
C PHE A 92 2.46 -11.22 -9.54
N ILE A 93 3.65 -11.68 -9.87
CA ILE A 93 4.48 -11.14 -10.95
C ILE A 93 4.68 -12.27 -11.94
N TYR A 94 4.23 -12.03 -13.16
CA TYR A 94 4.44 -12.91 -14.30
C TYR A 94 5.14 -12.12 -15.40
N ALA A 95 6.22 -12.68 -15.93
CA ALA A 95 6.92 -12.14 -17.09
C ALA A 95 7.21 -13.29 -18.07
N GLU A 96 6.97 -13.04 -19.34
CA GLU A 96 7.23 -13.92 -20.47
C GLU A 96 7.76 -13.03 -21.60
N GLU A 97 8.85 -13.45 -22.23
CA GLU A 97 9.49 -12.80 -23.40
C GLU A 97 8.98 -13.39 -24.71
#